data_AF-A0A9E5CHL4-F1
#
_entry.id   AF-A0A9E5CHL4-F1
#
_cell.length_a   1.000
_cell.length_b   1.000
_cell.length_c   1.000
_cell.angle_alpha   90.00
_cell.angle_beta   90.00
_cell.angle_gamma   90.00
#
_symmetry.space_group_name_H-M   'P 1'
#
loop_
_entity.id
_entity.type
_entity.pdbx_description
1 polymer ?
#
loop_
_entity_poly.entity_id
_entity_poly.type
_entity_poly.pdbx_seq_one_letter_code
_entity_poly.pdbx_strand_id
1 'polypeptide(L)'
;MPDGTVPFRYHQYAGDWREVEAEVIEEGEITLFVNGRELASLMCTPRDPLQLALGFLANEELITSCEDVAIDHVCATGNCVDIWLNKSIWDRPRRRIITSGCGGGLTFSDLAAHQEPVRAQLVVEPQKIGELMMRLQTRDSLYARARGVHTSALSDGERLVIVAEDIGRHNTIDRLR
;
A
#
# COMPACT_ATOMS: atom_id res chain seq x y z
N MET A 1 -10.28 -1.52 13.81
CA MET A 1 -9.93 -1.68 12.38
C MET A 1 -9.83 -3.17 12.11
N PRO A 2 -10.21 -3.66 10.92
CA PRO A 2 -10.02 -5.05 10.54
C PRO A 2 -8.53 -5.44 10.66
N ASP A 3 -8.26 -6.69 11.00
CA ASP A 3 -6.90 -7.22 11.15
C ASP A 3 -6.25 -7.56 9.79
N GLY A 4 -6.94 -7.25 8.69
CA GLY A 4 -6.52 -7.49 7.31
C GLY A 4 -6.83 -8.90 6.79
N THR A 5 -7.24 -9.81 7.68
CA THR A 5 -7.70 -11.16 7.34
C THR A 5 -9.08 -11.41 7.91
N VAL A 6 -9.79 -12.38 7.33
CA VAL A 6 -11.07 -12.88 7.81
C VAL A 6 -11.06 -14.42 7.89
N PRO A 7 -11.72 -15.02 8.89
CA PRO A 7 -11.87 -16.48 8.94
C PRO A 7 -12.75 -16.97 7.80
N PHE A 8 -12.36 -18.06 7.16
CA PHE A 8 -13.08 -18.65 6.03
C PHE A 8 -13.01 -20.18 6.08
N ARG A 9 -14.09 -20.82 5.62
CA ARG A 9 -14.12 -22.29 5.44
C ARG A 9 -13.97 -22.62 3.96
N TYR A 10 -12.96 -23.42 3.62
CA TYR A 10 -12.69 -23.84 2.26
C TYR A 10 -12.15 -25.28 2.19
N HIS A 11 -12.20 -25.87 0.99
CA HIS A 11 -11.62 -27.18 0.74
C HIS A 11 -10.16 -27.05 0.31
N GLN A 12 -9.26 -27.73 1.01
CA GLN A 12 -7.84 -27.82 0.68
C GLN A 12 -7.51 -29.23 0.18
N TYR A 13 -6.82 -29.32 -0.96
CA TYR A 13 -6.26 -30.58 -1.46
C TYR A 13 -4.84 -30.78 -0.92
N ALA A 14 -4.62 -31.88 -0.18
CA ALA A 14 -3.32 -32.28 0.34
C ALA A 14 -3.20 -33.81 0.33
N GLY A 15 -3.23 -34.40 -0.86
CA GLY A 15 -3.33 -35.86 -1.06
C GLY A 15 -4.78 -36.37 -1.04
N ASP A 16 -5.66 -35.73 -0.27
CA ASP A 16 -7.13 -35.85 -0.32
C ASP A 16 -7.78 -34.47 -0.07
N TRP A 17 -9.07 -34.33 -0.38
CA TRP A 17 -9.85 -33.13 -0.10
C TRP A 17 -10.32 -33.10 1.36
N ARG A 18 -10.02 -32.01 2.06
CA ARG A 18 -10.52 -31.77 3.42
C ARG A 18 -11.08 -30.36 3.54
N GLU A 19 -12.18 -30.22 4.28
CA GLU A 19 -12.64 -28.90 4.72
C GLU A 19 -11.69 -28.40 5.82
N VAL A 20 -11.27 -27.15 5.71
CA VAL A 20 -10.43 -26.46 6.70
C VAL A 20 -11.05 -25.11 7.03
N GLU A 21 -10.85 -24.66 8.26
CA GLU A 21 -11.13 -23.30 8.70
C GLU A 21 -9.80 -22.58 8.90
N ALA A 22 -9.57 -21.54 8.12
CA ALA A 22 -8.33 -20.76 8.14
C ALA A 22 -8.60 -19.32 7.71
N GLU A 23 -7.60 -18.46 7.89
CA GLU A 23 -7.71 -17.06 7.50
C GLU A 23 -7.48 -16.88 6.00
N VAL A 24 -8.26 -15.99 5.38
CA VAL A 24 -8.04 -15.49 4.02
C VAL A 24 -7.84 -13.98 4.09
N ILE A 25 -7.11 -13.44 3.11
CA ILE A 25 -6.89 -12.00 3.05
C ILE A 25 -8.21 -11.29 2.76
N GLU A 26 -8.46 -10.19 3.48
CA GLU A 26 -9.58 -9.31 3.19
C GLU A 26 -9.19 -8.29 2.12
N GLU A 27 -10.04 -8.15 1.11
CA GLU A 27 -9.97 -7.08 0.12
C GLU A 27 -11.17 -6.15 0.31
N GLY A 28 -10.89 -4.87 0.47
CA GLY A 28 -11.88 -3.81 0.64
C GLY A 28 -11.52 -2.59 -0.21
N GLU A 29 -12.40 -1.59 -0.16
CA GLU A 29 -12.23 -0.33 -0.86
C GLU A 29 -11.87 0.78 0.13
N ILE A 30 -10.86 1.59 -0.21
CA ILE A 30 -10.59 2.87 0.47
C ILE A 30 -10.73 4.00 -0.55
N THR A 31 -11.64 4.92 -0.29
CA THR A 31 -11.84 6.12 -1.12
C THR A 31 -11.09 7.32 -0.55
N LEU A 32 -10.32 8.00 -1.40
CA LEU A 32 -9.53 9.17 -1.06
C LEU A 32 -10.24 10.44 -1.50
N PHE A 33 -10.39 11.39 -0.58
CA PHE A 33 -10.89 12.74 -0.85
C PHE A 33 -9.77 13.74 -0.63
N VAL A 34 -9.64 14.70 -1.55
CA VAL A 34 -8.69 15.81 -1.43
C VAL A 34 -9.43 17.12 -1.61
N ASN A 35 -9.33 18.00 -0.61
CA ASN A 35 -10.02 19.30 -0.57
C ASN A 35 -11.53 19.19 -0.90
N GLY A 36 -12.20 18.20 -0.28
CA GLY A 36 -13.64 17.97 -0.45
C GLY A 36 -14.06 17.35 -1.79
N ARG A 37 -13.11 16.85 -2.60
CA ARG A 37 -13.40 16.16 -3.87
C ARG A 37 -12.82 14.76 -3.85
N GLU A 38 -13.63 13.78 -4.25
CA GLU A 38 -13.15 12.41 -4.45
C GLU A 38 -12.01 12.43 -5.47
N LEU A 39 -10.90 11.78 -5.16
CA LEU A 39 -9.72 11.66 -6.02
C LEU A 39 -9.66 10.29 -6.68
N ALA A 40 -9.70 9.22 -5.89
CA ALA A 40 -9.58 7.82 -6.31
C ALA A 40 -10.19 6.88 -5.28
N SER A 41 -10.61 5.69 -5.72
CA SER A 41 -10.91 4.54 -4.88
C SER A 41 -9.90 3.43 -5.16
N LEU A 42 -9.35 2.85 -4.10
CA LEU A 42 -8.32 1.82 -4.16
C LEU A 42 -8.86 0.51 -3.56
N MET A 43 -8.78 -0.58 -4.33
CA MET A 43 -8.94 -1.93 -3.77
C MET A 43 -7.65 -2.28 -3.02
N CYS A 44 -7.78 -2.66 -1.76
CA CYS A 44 -6.66 -2.84 -0.84
C CYS A 44 -7.03 -3.72 0.33
N THR A 45 -6.02 -4.14 1.10
CA THR A 45 -6.26 -4.72 2.42
C THR A 45 -6.70 -3.59 3.37
N PRO A 46 -7.82 -3.69 4.12
CA PRO A 46 -8.40 -2.58 4.89
C PRO A 46 -7.65 -2.30 6.21
N ARG A 47 -6.35 -2.03 6.11
CA ARG A 47 -5.45 -1.63 7.18
C ARG A 47 -4.82 -0.27 6.84
N ASP A 48 -4.29 0.41 7.85
CA ASP A 48 -3.44 1.60 7.72
C ASP A 48 -3.90 2.61 6.63
N PRO A 49 -5.18 3.01 6.62
CA PRO A 49 -5.79 3.74 5.51
C PRO A 49 -5.12 5.11 5.28
N LEU A 50 -4.67 5.76 6.36
CA LEU A 50 -3.99 7.05 6.28
C LEU A 50 -2.63 6.93 5.58
N GLN A 51 -1.85 5.89 5.89
CA GLN A 51 -0.56 5.63 5.27
C GLN A 51 -0.72 5.36 3.77
N LEU A 52 -1.73 4.57 3.38
CA LEU A 52 -2.05 4.36 1.97
C LEU A 52 -2.40 5.68 1.28
N ALA A 53 -3.24 6.50 1.91
CA ALA A 53 -3.68 7.76 1.33
C ALA A 53 -2.53 8.77 1.14
N LEU A 54 -1.74 9.03 2.19
CA LEU A 54 -0.62 9.98 2.13
C LEU A 54 0.46 9.51 1.15
N GLY A 55 0.80 8.23 1.18
CA GLY A 55 1.76 7.64 0.28
C GLY A 55 1.35 7.69 -1.18
N PHE A 56 0.07 7.41 -1.46
CA PHE A 56 -0.50 7.56 -2.80
C PHE A 56 -0.39 9.01 -3.29
N LEU A 57 -0.77 10.00 -2.45
CA LEU A 57 -0.60 11.41 -2.81
C LEU A 57 0.87 11.77 -3.07
N ALA A 58 1.81 11.23 -2.29
CA ALA A 58 3.23 11.52 -2.43
C ALA A 58 3.87 10.85 -3.66
N ASN A 59 3.45 9.63 -4.01
CA ASN A 59 3.91 8.91 -5.21
C ASN A 59 3.32 9.49 -6.50
N GLU A 60 2.11 10.04 -6.42
CA GLU A 60 1.45 10.75 -7.52
C GLU A 60 1.83 12.25 -7.57
N GLU A 61 2.84 12.66 -6.79
CA GLU A 61 3.40 14.03 -6.75
C GLU A 61 2.39 15.13 -6.41
N LEU A 62 1.30 14.76 -5.74
CA LEU A 62 0.24 15.66 -5.29
C LEU A 62 0.64 16.43 -4.04
N ILE A 63 1.49 15.82 -3.22
CA ILE A 63 2.18 16.43 -2.09
C ILE A 63 3.69 16.17 -2.19
N THR A 64 4.50 17.11 -1.69
CA THR A 64 5.96 16.96 -1.63
C THR A 64 6.48 16.76 -0.22
N SER A 65 5.67 17.10 0.79
CA SER A 65 5.99 16.91 2.20
C SER A 65 4.72 16.84 3.05
N CYS A 66 4.84 16.40 4.30
CA CYS A 66 3.73 16.42 5.25
C CYS A 66 3.22 17.84 5.54
N GLU A 67 4.03 18.89 5.33
CA GLU A 67 3.61 20.29 5.51
C GLU A 67 2.58 20.73 4.48
N ASP A 68 2.43 20.01 3.36
CA ASP A 68 1.35 20.27 2.41
C ASP A 68 -0.02 19.88 2.97
N VAL A 69 -0.09 19.04 4.01
CA VAL A 69 -1.34 18.53 4.59
C VAL A 69 -1.75 19.38 5.80
N ALA A 70 -2.92 20.00 5.70
CA ALA A 70 -3.54 20.79 6.77
C ALA A 70 -4.35 19.91 7.73
N ILE A 71 -5.12 18.97 7.17
CA ILE A 71 -5.96 18.04 7.90
C ILE A 71 -5.90 16.69 7.21
N ASP A 72 -5.73 15.63 7.98
CA ASP A 72 -6.03 14.27 7.56
C ASP A 72 -7.08 13.67 8.49
N HIS A 73 -8.05 12.97 7.90
CA HIS A 73 -9.12 12.34 8.66
C HIS A 73 -9.51 11.00 8.04
N VAL A 74 -9.38 9.93 8.83
CA VAL A 74 -9.92 8.62 8.48
C VAL A 74 -11.35 8.54 9.01
N CYS A 75 -12.29 8.20 8.15
CA CYS A 75 -13.68 8.02 8.57
C CYS A 75 -13.81 6.90 9.62
N ALA A 76 -14.88 6.92 10.40
CA ALA A 76 -15.09 5.93 11.47
C ALA A 76 -15.12 4.47 10.97
N THR A 77 -15.52 4.25 9.71
CA THR A 77 -15.56 2.93 9.06
C THR A 77 -14.21 2.50 8.46
N GLY A 78 -13.22 3.39 8.38
CA GLY A 78 -11.89 3.10 7.84
C GLY A 78 -11.79 2.94 6.32
N ASN A 79 -12.90 3.11 5.59
CA ASN A 79 -12.99 2.96 4.13
C ASN A 79 -12.93 4.28 3.35
N CYS A 80 -12.65 5.39 4.05
CA CYS A 80 -12.55 6.71 3.44
C CYS A 80 -11.51 7.54 4.20
N VAL A 81 -10.71 8.30 3.45
CA VAL A 81 -9.72 9.23 3.99
C VAL A 81 -9.92 10.60 3.34
N ASP A 82 -10.21 11.60 4.16
CA ASP A 82 -10.34 13.00 3.75
C ASP A 82 -9.06 13.77 4.07
N ILE A 83 -8.43 14.32 3.04
CA ILE A 83 -7.18 15.06 3.13
C ILE A 83 -7.42 16.49 2.66
N TRP A 84 -7.15 17.45 3.54
CA TRP A 84 -7.16 18.87 3.20
C TRP A 84 -5.73 19.34 3.06
N LEU A 85 -5.39 19.81 1.88
CA LEU A 85 -4.07 20.39 1.58
C LEU A 85 -4.08 21.89 1.85
N ASN A 86 -2.94 22.44 2.25
CA ASN A 86 -2.72 23.89 2.42
C ASN A 86 -2.85 24.67 1.09
N LYS A 87 -2.89 23.98 -0.05
CA LYS A 87 -3.07 24.54 -1.39
C LYS A 87 -4.57 24.75 -1.66
N SER A 88 -5.01 26.01 -1.64
CA SER A 88 -6.41 26.38 -1.87
C SER A 88 -6.89 26.15 -3.31
N ILE A 89 -5.97 26.20 -4.29
CA ILE A 89 -6.23 25.84 -5.69
C ILE A 89 -5.55 24.50 -5.95
N TRP A 90 -6.39 23.47 -6.06
CA TRP A 90 -5.99 22.11 -6.43
C TRP A 90 -6.66 21.74 -7.75
N ASP A 91 -5.88 21.67 -8.82
CA ASP A 91 -6.36 21.10 -10.08
C ASP A 91 -6.22 19.59 -10.03
N ARG A 92 -7.36 18.91 -9.78
CA ARG A 92 -7.43 17.45 -9.82
C ARG A 92 -6.79 16.95 -11.12
N PRO A 93 -5.85 16.00 -11.07
CA PRO A 93 -5.26 15.44 -12.27
C PRO A 93 -6.36 14.87 -13.19
N ARG A 94 -6.38 15.37 -14.43
CA ARG A 94 -7.43 15.00 -15.41
C ARG A 94 -7.08 13.74 -16.19
N ARG A 95 -5.78 13.48 -16.38
CA ARG A 95 -5.29 12.32 -17.11
C ARG A 95 -5.14 11.16 -16.14
N ARG A 96 -5.86 10.07 -16.40
CA ARG A 96 -5.77 8.81 -15.64
C ARG A 96 -5.17 7.75 -16.54
N ILE A 97 -4.15 7.06 -16.06
CA ILE A 97 -3.55 5.92 -16.73
C ILE A 97 -3.85 4.69 -15.87
N ILE A 98 -4.55 3.72 -16.47
CA ILE A 98 -4.78 2.41 -15.87
C ILE A 98 -3.64 1.50 -16.34
N THR A 99 -2.78 1.10 -15.42
CA THR A 99 -1.60 0.27 -15.68
C THR A 99 -1.97 -1.20 -15.87
N SER A 100 -1.13 -1.97 -16.57
CA SER A 100 -1.31 -3.40 -16.75
C SER A 100 -1.02 -4.16 -15.45
N GLY A 101 -2.08 -4.50 -14.72
CA GLY A 101 -2.05 -5.36 -13.54
C GLY A 101 -3.44 -5.94 -13.28
N CYS A 102 -3.53 -7.03 -12.51
CA CYS A 102 -4.80 -7.73 -12.28
C CYS A 102 -5.94 -6.84 -11.74
N GLY A 103 -5.61 -5.73 -11.07
CA GLY A 103 -6.56 -4.71 -10.61
C GLY A 103 -6.49 -3.35 -11.32
N GLY A 104 -5.66 -3.20 -12.36
CA GLY A 104 -5.53 -1.93 -13.10
C GLY A 104 -5.06 -0.76 -12.21
N GLY A 105 -3.77 -0.73 -11.83
CA GLY A 105 -3.25 0.33 -10.96
C GLY A 105 -3.44 1.71 -11.57
N LEU A 106 -3.85 2.70 -10.78
CA LEU A 106 -4.10 4.06 -11.23
C LEU A 106 -2.86 4.92 -11.02
N THR A 107 -2.45 5.63 -12.06
CA THR A 107 -1.47 6.72 -11.93
C THR A 107 -1.90 7.92 -12.77
N PHE A 108 -1.50 9.10 -12.33
CA PHE A 108 -1.66 10.39 -12.97
C PHE A 108 -0.33 10.91 -13.52
N SER A 109 0.80 10.34 -13.07
CA SER A 109 2.15 10.67 -13.50
C SER A 109 2.42 10.28 -14.96
N ASP A 110 3.26 11.07 -15.63
CA ASP A 110 3.72 10.74 -16.98
C ASP A 110 4.85 9.70 -16.94
N LEU A 111 4.49 8.44 -17.19
CA LEU A 111 5.45 7.32 -17.19
C LEU A 111 6.54 7.43 -18.27
N ALA A 112 6.38 8.31 -19.27
CA ALA A 112 7.38 8.55 -20.30
C ALA A 112 8.34 9.71 -19.94
N ALA A 113 8.10 10.40 -18.83
CA ALA A 113 8.95 11.50 -18.39
C ALA A 113 10.35 11.01 -17.99
N HIS A 114 11.34 11.89 -18.20
CA HIS A 114 12.70 11.63 -17.76
C HIS A 114 12.77 11.58 -16.23
N GLN A 115 13.38 10.53 -15.68
CA GLN A 115 13.62 10.41 -14.24
C GLN A 115 15.08 10.69 -13.94
N GLU A 116 15.32 11.55 -12.95
CA GLU A 116 16.66 11.84 -12.46
C GLU A 116 17.28 10.59 -11.81
N PRO A 117 18.57 10.28 -12.06
CA PRO A 117 19.22 9.14 -11.45
C PRO A 117 19.25 9.23 -9.92
N VAL A 118 18.87 8.14 -9.24
CA VAL A 118 18.95 8.04 -7.78
C VAL A 118 20.41 8.15 -7.33
N ARG A 119 20.69 9.11 -6.44
CA ARG A 119 21.98 9.24 -5.76
C ARG A 119 21.85 8.72 -4.34
N ALA A 120 22.48 7.58 -4.05
CA ALA A 120 22.46 6.96 -2.73
C ALA A 120 23.88 6.72 -2.22
N GLN A 121 24.07 6.87 -0.91
CA GLN A 121 25.32 6.51 -0.21
C GLN A 121 25.25 5.13 0.45
N LEU A 122 24.04 4.55 0.54
CA LEU A 122 23.81 3.25 1.15
C LEU A 122 24.47 2.16 0.29
N VAL A 123 25.36 1.38 0.92
CA VAL A 123 25.97 0.19 0.33
C VAL A 123 25.58 -1.00 1.21
N VAL A 124 25.04 -2.04 0.58
CA VAL A 124 24.55 -3.24 1.28
C VAL A 124 25.22 -4.47 0.68
N GLU A 125 25.73 -5.36 1.53
CA GLU A 125 26.28 -6.63 1.07
C GLU A 125 25.18 -7.54 0.51
N PRO A 126 25.42 -8.26 -0.60
CA PRO A 126 24.40 -9.14 -1.21
C PRO A 126 23.78 -10.15 -0.24
N GLN A 127 24.58 -10.71 0.68
CA GLN A 127 24.14 -11.67 1.70
C GLN A 127 23.09 -11.02 2.63
N LYS A 128 23.31 -9.75 2.98
CA LYS A 128 22.41 -9.00 3.85
C LYS A 128 21.04 -8.77 3.23
N ILE A 129 20.97 -8.64 1.90
CA ILE A 129 19.70 -8.57 1.17
C ILE A 129 18.88 -9.85 1.42
N GLY A 130 19.50 -11.03 1.31
CA GLY A 130 18.84 -12.30 1.59
C GLY A 130 18.33 -12.41 3.03
N GLU A 131 19.15 -11.98 4.01
CA GLU A 131 18.75 -11.93 5.42
C GLU A 131 17.55 -11.01 5.66
N LEU A 132 17.55 -9.80 5.07
CA LEU A 132 16.45 -8.85 5.18
C LEU A 132 15.18 -9.38 4.52
N MET A 133 15.30 -10.04 3.36
CA MET A 133 14.16 -10.67 2.67
C MET A 133 13.52 -11.77 3.53
N MET A 134 14.31 -12.59 4.23
CA MET A 134 13.78 -13.59 5.16
C MET A 134 13.02 -12.95 6.33
N ARG A 135 13.44 -11.75 6.77
CA ARG A 135 12.78 -11.01 7.86
C ARG A 135 11.43 -10.39 7.48
N LEU A 136 11.08 -10.33 6.19
CA LEU A 136 9.77 -9.86 5.74
C LEU A 136 8.63 -10.81 6.17
N GLN A 137 8.94 -12.09 6.41
CA GLN A 137 7.95 -13.13 6.66
C GLN A 137 7.94 -13.51 8.14
N THR A 138 7.62 -12.56 9.02
CA THR A 138 7.43 -12.85 10.45
C THR A 138 6.18 -13.72 10.67
N ARG A 139 6.10 -14.41 11.81
CA ARG A 139 4.96 -15.31 12.11
C ARG A 139 3.61 -14.58 12.16
N ASP A 140 3.62 -13.31 12.54
CA ASP A 140 2.41 -12.49 12.69
C ASP A 140 2.07 -11.70 11.42
N SER A 141 2.86 -11.85 10.35
CA SER A 141 2.60 -11.21 9.05
C SER A 141 1.31 -11.73 8.41
N LEU A 142 0.64 -10.87 7.63
CA LEU A 142 -0.52 -11.27 6.82
C LEU A 142 -0.15 -12.42 5.88
N TYR A 143 1.06 -12.39 5.32
CA TYR A 143 1.57 -13.46 4.49
C TYR A 143 1.63 -14.80 5.23
N ALA A 144 2.11 -14.85 6.47
CA ALA A 144 2.17 -16.09 7.24
C ALA A 144 0.78 -16.63 7.60
N ARG A 145 -0.16 -15.72 7.87
CA ARG A 145 -1.53 -16.03 8.30
C ARG A 145 -2.45 -16.50 7.16
N ALA A 146 -2.52 -15.72 6.08
CA ALA A 146 -3.51 -15.90 5.02
C ALA A 146 -2.92 -16.06 3.62
N ARG A 147 -1.61 -15.81 3.44
CA ARG A 147 -0.95 -15.75 2.11
C ARG A 147 -1.64 -14.70 1.22
N GLY A 148 -1.39 -14.76 -0.10
CA GLY A 148 -2.15 -13.95 -1.08
C GLY A 148 -1.90 -12.43 -1.01
N VAL A 149 -0.83 -11.99 -0.35
CA VAL A 149 -0.44 -10.58 -0.23
C VAL A 149 0.93 -10.31 -0.84
N HIS A 150 1.14 -9.05 -1.18
CA HIS A 150 2.45 -8.47 -1.40
C HIS A 150 2.99 -7.88 -0.10
N THR A 151 4.32 -7.79 -0.02
CA THR A 151 5.04 -7.18 1.10
C THR A 151 6.14 -6.29 0.55
N SER A 152 6.28 -5.08 1.09
CA SER A 152 7.39 -4.18 0.83
C SER A 152 7.96 -3.66 2.14
N ALA A 153 9.22 -3.26 2.15
CA ALA A 153 9.85 -2.71 3.35
C ALA A 153 10.86 -1.63 3.03
N LEU A 154 11.00 -0.70 3.96
CA LEU A 154 12.12 0.23 4.03
C LEU A 154 13.19 -0.35 4.96
N SER A 155 14.45 -0.33 4.53
CA SER A 155 15.59 -0.84 5.29
C SER A 155 16.71 0.19 5.35
N ASP A 156 17.41 0.23 6.48
CA ASP A 156 18.65 1.00 6.64
C ASP A 156 19.91 0.22 6.19
N GLY A 157 19.71 -0.98 5.64
CA GLY A 157 20.77 -1.92 5.27
C GLY A 157 21.04 -2.97 6.35
N GLU A 158 20.70 -2.71 7.61
CA GLU A 158 20.92 -3.63 8.73
C GLU A 158 19.64 -4.28 9.26
N ARG A 159 18.55 -3.51 9.26
CA ARG A 159 17.23 -3.92 9.74
C ARG A 159 16.12 -3.33 8.88
N LEU A 160 14.96 -3.98 8.95
CA LEU A 160 13.73 -3.42 8.41
C LEU A 160 13.26 -2.30 9.35
N VAL A 161 13.07 -1.10 8.80
CA VAL A 161 12.59 0.09 9.52
C VAL A 161 11.07 0.12 9.48
N ILE A 162 10.49 -0.15 8.31
CA ILE A 162 9.03 -0.18 8.08
C ILE A 162 8.73 -1.37 7.18
N VAL A 163 7.63 -2.06 7.44
CA VAL A 163 7.10 -3.13 6.59
C VAL A 163 5.63 -2.81 6.30
N ALA A 164 5.23 -2.97 5.05
CA ALA A 164 3.87 -2.79 4.60
C ALA A 164 3.41 -4.03 3.81
N GLU A 165 2.18 -4.46 4.08
CA GLU A 165 1.54 -5.61 3.45
C GLU A 165 0.20 -5.19 2.87
N ASP A 166 -0.14 -5.70 1.68
CA ASP A 166 -1.39 -5.41 1.00
C ASP A 166 -1.65 -6.45 -0.10
N ILE A 167 -2.91 -6.68 -0.45
CA ILE A 167 -3.28 -7.47 -1.63
C ILE A 167 -2.79 -6.83 -2.93
N GLY A 168 -2.66 -5.50 -2.97
CA GLY A 168 -2.12 -4.74 -4.09
C GLY A 168 -0.65 -4.38 -3.92
N ARG A 169 0.22 -4.82 -4.84
CA ARG A 169 1.67 -4.50 -4.82
C ARG A 169 2.02 -3.00 -4.87
N HIS A 170 1.13 -2.16 -5.40
CA HIS A 170 1.38 -0.70 -5.46
C HIS A 170 1.05 -0.07 -4.10
N ASN A 171 -0.05 -0.52 -3.49
CA ASN A 171 -0.46 -0.11 -2.15
C ASN A 171 0.63 -0.39 -1.11
N THR A 172 1.40 -1.48 -1.24
CA THR A 172 2.53 -1.75 -0.34
C THR A 172 3.63 -0.70 -0.43
N ILE A 173 3.85 -0.10 -1.62
CA ILE A 173 4.83 0.98 -1.81
C ILE A 173 4.26 2.30 -1.33
N ASP A 174 2.98 2.58 -1.61
CA ASP A 174 2.30 3.77 -1.11
C ASP A 174 2.39 3.82 0.41
N ARG A 175 2.03 2.74 1.12
CA ARG A 175 2.08 2.69 2.59
C ARG A 175 3.46 2.94 3.22
N LEU A 176 4.55 2.86 2.46
CA LEU A 176 5.91 3.12 2.96
C LEU A 176 6.33 4.58 2.86
N ARG A 177 5.66 5.40 2.05
CA ARG A 177 6.07 6.75 1.70
C ARG A 177 5.38 7.80 2.55
#